data_AF-A0A1X7U6F8-F1
#
_entry.id   AF-A0A1X7U6F8-F1
#
_cell.length_a   1.000
_cell.length_b   1.000
_cell.length_c   1.000
_cell.angle_alpha   90.00
_cell.angle_beta   90.00
_cell.angle_gamma   90.00
#
_symmetry.space_group_name_H-M   'P 1'
#
loop_
_entity.id
_entity.type
_entity.pdbx_description
1 polymer ?
#
loop_
_entity_poly.entity_id
_entity_poly.type
_entity_poly.pdbx_seq_one_letter_code
_entity_poly.pdbx_strand_id
1 'polypeptide(L)' 'MANLVPGYKIPCRKHFTILLQMKYLTCKGSLRTKLEEPGSIALTGDIWTSRAVEAYITVTAHFLFIMEAERLRS' A
#
# COMPACT_ATOMS: atom_id res chain seq x y z
N MET A 1 -25.15 3.68 -24.10
CA MET A 1 -23.96 3.69 -23.20
C MET A 1 -24.22 4.72 -22.12
N ALA A 2 -24.19 4.32 -20.84
CA ALA A 2 -24.44 5.25 -19.74
C ALA A 2 -23.29 6.27 -19.65
N ASN A 3 -23.59 7.56 -19.82
CA ASN A 3 -22.65 8.66 -19.64
C ASN A 3 -23.11 9.48 -18.43
N LEU A 4 -22.31 9.48 -17.36
CA LEU A 4 -22.55 10.31 -16.17
C LEU A 4 -22.35 11.81 -16.46
N VAL A 5 -21.51 12.14 -17.44
CA VAL A 5 -21.19 13.50 -17.93
C VAL A 5 -20.85 13.42 -19.43
N PRO A 6 -21.23 14.39 -20.28
CA PRO A 6 -20.79 14.45 -21.68
C PRO A 6 -19.26 14.36 -21.81
N GLY A 7 -18.76 13.45 -22.65
CA GLY A 7 -17.33 13.26 -22.89
C GLY A 7 -16.60 12.35 -21.88
N TYR A 8 -17.23 11.98 -20.76
CA TYR A 8 -16.62 11.04 -19.83
C TYR A 8 -16.84 9.60 -20.30
N LYS A 9 -15.77 8.94 -20.71
CA LYS A 9 -15.78 7.50 -21.01
C LYS A 9 -15.59 6.70 -19.73
N ILE A 10 -16.63 6.01 -19.29
CA ILE A 10 -16.55 5.15 -18.11
C ILE A 10 -15.46 4.08 -18.34
N PRO A 11 -14.46 3.98 -17.44
CA PRO A 11 -13.42 2.96 -17.55
C PRO A 11 -13.98 1.55 -17.41
N CYS A 12 -13.50 0.63 -18.24
CA CYS A 12 -13.90 -0.77 -18.16
C CYS A 12 -13.13 -1.54 -17.07
N ARG A 13 -13.58 -2.75 -16.74
CA ARG A 13 -12.90 -3.63 -15.77
C ARG A 13 -11.40 -3.79 -16.05
N LYS A 14 -11.01 -3.97 -17.32
CA LYS A 14 -9.59 -4.11 -17.73
C LYS A 14 -8.77 -2.87 -17.33
N HIS A 15 -9.34 -1.67 -17.46
CA HIS A 15 -8.67 -0.44 -17.07
C HIS A 15 -8.35 -0.44 -15.57
N PHE A 16 -9.32 -0.79 -14.72
CA PHE A 16 -9.10 -0.88 -13.27
C PHE A 16 -8.14 -1.99 -12.88
N THR A 17 -8.18 -3.15 -13.52
CA THR A 17 -7.21 -4.24 -13.26
C THR A 17 -5.77 -3.77 -13.51
N ILE A 18 -5.53 -3.08 -14.63
CA ILE A 18 -4.22 -2.53 -14.95
C ILE A 18 -3.80 -1.48 -13.92
N LEU A 19 -4.69 -0.53 -13.59
CA LEU A 19 -4.37 0.50 -12.60
C LEU A 19 -4.08 -0.07 -11.22
N LEU A 20 -4.80 -1.11 -10.79
CA LEU A 20 -4.57 -1.78 -9.51
C LEU A 20 -3.21 -2.47 -9.48
N GLN A 21 -2.81 -3.14 -10.57
CA GLN A 21 -1.49 -3.75 -10.70
C GLN A 21 -0.38 -2.69 -10.65
N MET A 22 -0.52 -1.59 -11.39
CA MET A 22 0.45 -0.49 -11.34
C MET A 22 0.55 0.09 -9.93
N LYS A 23 -0.59 0.36 -9.27
CA LYS A 23 -0.62 0.87 -7.90
C LYS A 23 0.09 -0.07 -6.93
N TYR A 24 -0.12 -1.38 -7.06
CA TYR A 24 0.58 -2.37 -6.25
C TYR A 24 2.10 -2.30 -6.46
N LEU A 25 2.58 -2.26 -7.69
CA LEU A 25 4.02 -2.17 -7.99
C LEU A 25 4.64 -0.90 -7.41
N THR A 26 3.98 0.25 -7.58
CA THR A 26 4.43 1.53 -7.00
C THR A 26 4.46 1.48 -5.48
N CYS A 27 3.39 1.01 -4.84
CA CYS A 27 3.31 0.89 -3.39
C CYS A 27 4.37 -0.08 -2.84
N LYS A 28 4.59 -1.22 -3.50
CA LYS A 28 5.61 -2.21 -3.12
C LYS A 28 7.02 -1.61 -3.19
N GLY A 29 7.32 -0.87 -4.26
CA GLY A 29 8.60 -0.17 -4.40
C GLY A 29 8.82 0.84 -3.28
N SER A 30 7.84 1.72 -3.05
CA SER A 30 7.90 2.72 -1.97
C SER A 30 8.00 2.07 -0.58
N LEU A 31 7.27 0.98 -0.34
CA LEU A 31 7.33 0.25 0.92
C LEU A 31 8.73 -0.33 1.15
N ARG A 32 9.35 -0.92 0.13
CA ARG A 32 10.70 -1.47 0.25
C ARG A 32 11.70 -0.40 0.68
N THR A 33 11.70 0.76 0.01
CA THR A 33 12.57 1.89 0.38
C THR A 33 12.33 2.32 1.82
N LYS A 34 11.07 2.48 2.23
CA LYS A 34 10.72 2.87 3.61
C LYS A 34 11.15 1.85 4.67
N LEU A 35 11.20 0.56 4.33
CA LEU A 35 11.64 -0.49 5.25
C LEU A 35 13.17 -0.64 5.30
N GLU A 36 13.91 -0.08 4.34
CA GLU A 36 15.38 -0.07 4.34
C GLU A 36 15.95 1.07 5.21
N GLU A 37 15.17 2.12 5.47
CA GLU A 37 15.57 3.31 6.24
C GLU A 37 15.68 3.11 7.78
N PRO A 38 14.75 2.45 8.49
CA PRO A 38 14.77 2.40 9.95
C PRO A 38 15.75 1.34 10.50
N GLY A 39 16.43 1.66 11.60
CA GLY A 39 17.28 0.70 12.32
C GLY A 39 16.52 -0.38 13.10
N SER A 40 15.20 -0.23 13.28
CA SER A 40 14.35 -1.19 13.99
C SER A 40 12.93 -1.19 13.44
N ILE A 41 12.35 -2.39 13.30
CA ILE A 41 11.00 -2.61 12.78
C ILE A 41 10.28 -3.59 13.71
N ALA A 42 9.06 -3.26 14.13
CA ALA A 42 8.16 -4.16 14.82
C ALA A 42 7.08 -4.68 13.86
N LEU A 43 6.94 -5.99 13.75
CA LEU A 43 5.91 -6.61 12.90
C LEU A 43 4.76 -7.12 13.77
N THR A 44 3.54 -6.82 13.35
CA THR A 44 2.31 -7.42 13.89
C THR A 44 1.63 -8.19 12.78
N GLY A 45 1.02 -9.33 13.11
CA GLY A 45 0.35 -10.18 12.14
C GLY A 45 -1.00 -10.64 12.64
N ASP A 46 -2.01 -10.53 11.79
CA ASP A 46 -3.36 -10.99 12.08
C ASP A 46 -3.71 -12.11 11.09
N ILE A 47 -4.19 -13.23 11.60
CA ILE A 47 -4.66 -14.37 10.80
C ILE A 47 -6.14 -14.56 11.06
N TRP A 48 -6.92 -14.74 10.01
CA TRP A 48 -8.35 -15.02 10.14
C TRP A 48 -8.83 -15.94 9.02
N THR A 49 -9.92 -16.64 9.29
CA THR A 49 -10.66 -17.40 8.26
C THR A 49 -11.94 -16.65 7.94
N SER A 50 -12.19 -16.39 6.67
CA SER A 50 -13.41 -15.70 6.24
C SER A 50 -14.63 -16.61 6.37
N ARG A 51 -15.81 -16.01 6.21
CA ARG A 51 -17.08 -16.76 6.15
C ARG A 51 -17.14 -17.72 4.93
N ALA A 52 -16.30 -17.52 3.93
CA ALA A 52 -16.16 -18.40 2.77
C ALA A 52 -15.17 -19.56 3.01
N VAL A 53 -14.69 -19.75 4.26
CA VAL A 53 -13.69 -20.76 4.63
C VAL A 53 -12.33 -20.52 3.96
N GLU A 54 -12.03 -19.26 3.66
CA GLU A 54 -10.74 -18.85 3.09
C GLU A 54 -9.86 -18.27 4.20
N ALA A 55 -8.62 -18.78 4.31
CA ALA A 55 -7.66 -18.28 5.27
C ALA A 55 -6.90 -17.06 4.72
N TYR A 56 -6.73 -16.04 5.57
CA TYR A 56 -6.00 -14.81 5.26
C TYR A 56 -4.99 -14.51 6.36
N ILE A 57 -3.90 -13.87 5.95
CA ILE A 57 -2.90 -13.28 6.83
C ILE A 57 -2.68 -11.83 6.41
N THR A 58 -2.58 -10.94 7.38
CA THR A 58 -2.06 -9.58 7.19
C THR A 58 -0.87 -9.38 8.08
N VAL A 59 0.15 -8.69 7.55
CA VAL A 59 1.35 -8.29 8.28
C VAL A 59 1.46 -6.78 8.20
N THR A 60 1.60 -6.14 9.35
CA THR A 60 1.77 -4.69 9.49
C THR A 60 3.13 -4.41 10.11
N ALA A 61 3.93 -3.58 9.46
CA ALA A 61 5.22 -3.12 9.94
C ALA A 61 5.10 -1.73 10.58
N HIS A 62 5.58 -1.61 11.81
CA HIS A 62 5.65 -0.38 12.59
C HIS A 62 7.11 0.01 12.76
N PHE A 63 7.45 1.25 12.44
CA PHE A 63 8.80 1.78 12.55
C PHE A 63 8.77 3.29 12.72
N LEU A 64 9.84 3.84 13.28
CA LEU A 64 10.00 5.28 13.47
C LEU A 64 10.96 5.83 12.41
N PHE A 65 10.58 6.91 11.76
CA PHE A 65 11.52 7.71 10.98
C PHE A 65 12.23 8.67 11.92
N ILE A 66 13.55 8.54 12.05
CA ILE A 66 14.35 9.60 12.65
C ILE A 66 14.42 10.71 11.59
N MET A 67 13.51 11.68 11.69
CA MET A 67 13.70 12.93 10.99
C MET A 67 14.90 13.62 11.64
N GLU A 68 15.85 14.07 10.82
CA GLU A 68 17.08 14.76 11.21
C GLU A 68 16.75 16.11 11.89
N ALA A 69 16.30 16.06 13.14
CA ALA A 69 16.19 17.21 14.03
C ALA A 69 17.52 17.50 14.76
N GLU A 70 18.62 16.83 14.39
CA GLU A 70 19.95 17.03 14.97
C GLU A 70 20.89 17.92 14.14
N ARG A 71 20.50 18.36 12.93
CA ARG A 71 21.34 19.29 12.14
C ARG A 71 21.31 20.75 12.64
N LEU A 72 20.56 21.06 13.70
CA LEU A 72 20.46 22.40 14.31
C LEU A 72 20.99 22.45 15.77
N ARG A 73 21.70 21.42 16.24
CA ARG A 73 22.34 21.41 17.58
C ARG A 73 23.82 21.00 17.56
N SER A 74 24.56 21.36 16.50
CA SER A 74 26.02 21.32 16.48
C SER A 74 26.59 22.58 15.84
#